data_AF-A0A7X8CJA1-F1
#
_entry.id   AF-A0A7X8CJA1-F1
#
_cell.length_a   1.000
_cell.length_b   1.000
_cell.length_c   1.000
_cell.angle_alpha   90.00
_cell.angle_beta   90.00
_cell.angle_gamma   90.00
#
_symmetry.space_group_name_H-M   'P 1'
#
loop_
_entity.id
_entity.type
_entity.pdbx_description
1 polymer ?
#
loop_
_entity_poly.entity_id
_entity_poly.type
_entity_poly.pdbx_seq_one_letter_code
_entity_poly.pdbx_strand_id
1 'polypeptide(L)'
;MNIEELSIKTIRMLALDMVQKANSGHPGLPLGAAPMAYIIFKKFLTINPKNPCWINRDRFVLSAGHGSALLYSMLYLSGFEKMTLEELK
;
A
#
# COMPACT_ATOMS: atom_id res chain seq x y z
N MET A 1 -14.17 -0.70 16.66
CA MET A 1 -13.13 -0.91 15.64
C MET A 1 -11.87 -0.21 16.11
N ASN A 2 -10.76 -0.93 16.25
CA ASN A 2 -9.49 -0.34 16.67
C ASN A 2 -8.76 0.27 15.46
N ILE A 3 -7.68 1.04 15.71
CA ILE A 3 -6.95 1.75 14.65
C ILE A 3 -6.30 0.80 13.63
N GLU A 4 -5.88 -0.38 14.07
CA GLU A 4 -5.29 -1.42 13.21
C GLU A 4 -6.32 -1.97 12.23
N GLU A 5 -7.49 -2.34 12.71
CA GLU A 5 -8.59 -2.83 11.89
C GLU A 5 -9.08 -1.75 10.90
N LEU A 6 -9.16 -0.49 11.35
CA LEU A 6 -9.49 0.63 10.47
C LEU A 6 -8.43 0.82 9.38
N SER A 7 -7.14 0.78 9.72
CA SER A 7 -6.05 0.91 8.75
C SER A 7 -6.09 -0.19 7.69
N ILE A 8 -6.33 -1.45 8.10
CA ILE A 8 -6.46 -2.58 7.18
C ILE A 8 -7.67 -2.39 6.25
N LYS A 9 -8.80 -1.92 6.77
CA LYS A 9 -9.97 -1.60 5.93
C LYS A 9 -9.69 -0.45 4.97
N THR A 10 -8.97 0.59 5.39
CA THR A 10 -8.56 1.69 4.52
C THR A 10 -7.68 1.21 3.36
N ILE A 11 -6.70 0.33 3.62
CA ILE A 11 -5.86 -0.27 2.58
C ILE A 11 -6.72 -1.03 1.55
N ARG A 12 -7.69 -1.81 2.03
CA ARG A 12 -8.62 -2.56 1.16
C ARG A 12 -9.45 -1.63 0.30
N MET A 13 -10.02 -0.58 0.90
CA MET A 13 -10.90 0.35 0.18
C MET A 13 -10.14 1.18 -0.85
N LEU A 14 -8.95 1.71 -0.51
CA LEU A 14 -8.12 2.42 -1.49
C LEU A 14 -7.78 1.55 -2.70
N ALA A 15 -7.42 0.28 -2.47
CA ALA A 15 -7.13 -0.64 -3.56
C ALA A 15 -8.35 -0.99 -4.41
N LEU A 16 -9.52 -1.16 -3.78
CA LEU A 16 -10.79 -1.36 -4.48
C LEU A 16 -11.16 -0.15 -5.32
N ASP A 17 -11.12 1.05 -4.75
CA ASP A 17 -11.51 2.29 -5.41
C ASP A 17 -10.61 2.57 -6.62
N MET A 18 -9.30 2.31 -6.50
CA MET A 18 -8.36 2.37 -7.63
C MET A 18 -8.77 1.45 -8.79
N VAL A 19 -8.99 0.17 -8.50
CA VAL A 19 -9.33 -0.83 -9.53
C VAL A 19 -10.69 -0.51 -10.17
N GLN A 20 -11.67 -0.11 -9.35
CA GLN A 20 -13.00 0.25 -9.83
C GLN A 20 -12.97 1.50 -10.70
N LYS A 21 -12.23 2.53 -10.29
CA LYS A 21 -12.13 3.78 -11.05
C LYS A 21 -11.40 3.59 -12.37
N ALA A 22 -10.36 2.76 -12.40
CA ALA A 22 -9.67 2.38 -13.63
C ALA A 22 -10.48 1.43 -14.52
N ASN A 23 -11.58 0.85 -14.00
CA ASN A 23 -12.33 -0.25 -14.61
C ASN A 23 -11.40 -1.40 -15.07
N SER A 24 -10.29 -1.59 -14.34
CA SER A 24 -9.18 -2.47 -14.71
C SER A 24 -8.27 -2.70 -13.50
N GLY A 25 -7.78 -3.93 -13.34
CA GLY A 25 -6.86 -4.31 -12.26
C GLY A 25 -7.27 -5.59 -11.52
N HIS A 26 -6.54 -5.92 -10.46
CA HIS A 26 -6.72 -7.18 -9.72
C HIS A 26 -7.03 -6.90 -8.23
N PRO A 27 -8.31 -6.91 -7.82
CA PRO A 27 -8.70 -6.54 -6.45
C PRO A 27 -8.48 -7.66 -5.44
N GLY A 28 -8.44 -8.93 -5.88
CA GLY A 28 -8.38 -10.09 -4.99
C GLY A 28 -7.16 -10.11 -4.06
N LEU A 29 -5.96 -9.89 -4.61
CA LEU A 29 -4.72 -9.86 -3.83
C LEU A 29 -4.72 -8.70 -2.81
N PRO A 30 -4.99 -7.43 -3.19
CA PRO A 30 -5.09 -6.34 -2.21
C PRO A 30 -6.05 -6.62 -1.05
N LEU A 31 -7.20 -7.23 -1.32
CA LEU A 31 -8.18 -7.56 -0.28
C LEU A 31 -7.66 -8.61 0.71
N GLY A 32 -7.04 -9.66 0.19
CA GLY A 32 -6.49 -10.75 1.00
C GLY A 32 -5.23 -10.38 1.76
N ALA A 33 -4.33 -9.63 1.13
CA ALA A 33 -3.00 -9.31 1.66
C ALA A 33 -2.92 -7.98 2.43
N ALA A 34 -3.99 -7.18 2.50
CA ALA A 34 -3.99 -5.94 3.30
C ALA A 34 -3.54 -6.14 4.76
N PRO A 35 -3.94 -7.19 5.50
CA PRO A 35 -3.46 -7.43 6.86
C PRO A 35 -1.94 -7.66 6.93
N MET A 36 -1.38 -8.48 6.03
CA MET A 36 0.06 -8.74 6.04
C MET A 36 0.85 -7.50 5.63
N ALA A 37 0.37 -6.75 4.64
CA ALA A 37 1.00 -5.52 4.20
C ALA A 37 1.03 -4.47 5.32
N TYR A 38 -0.08 -4.30 6.04
CA TYR A 38 -0.16 -3.42 7.20
C TYR A 38 0.90 -3.78 8.24
N ILE A 39 0.97 -5.05 8.65
CA ILE A 39 1.92 -5.50 9.66
C ILE A 39 3.38 -5.30 9.21
N ILE A 40 3.70 -5.70 7.97
CA ILE A 40 5.05 -5.55 7.40
C ILE A 40 5.49 -4.08 7.41
N PHE A 41 4.68 -3.20 6.83
CA PHE A 41 5.03 -1.78 6.71
C PHE A 41 5.01 -1.04 8.05
N LYS A 42 4.10 -1.40 8.96
CA LYS A 42 3.95 -0.68 10.23
C LYS A 42 4.94 -1.14 11.30
N LYS A 43 5.26 -2.43 11.35
CA LYS A 43 6.00 -3.03 12.48
C LYS A 43 7.40 -3.52 12.11
N PHE A 44 7.66 -3.87 10.84
CA PHE A 44 8.90 -4.55 10.45
C PHE A 44 9.80 -3.75 9.52
N LEU A 45 9.24 -2.96 8.59
CA LEU A 45 10.06 -2.21 7.64
C LEU A 45 10.67 -0.96 8.28
N THR A 46 12.00 -0.88 8.22
CA THR A 46 12.78 0.31 8.50
C THR A 46 12.95 1.11 7.21
N ILE A 47 12.08 2.10 7.00
CA ILE A 47 12.07 2.94 5.80
C ILE A 47 11.96 4.42 6.16
N ASN A 48 12.45 5.29 5.27
CA ASN A 48 12.21 6.73 5.32
C ASN A 48 11.48 7.18 4.04
N PRO A 49 10.16 7.37 4.08
CA PRO A 49 9.37 7.80 2.93
C PRO A 49 9.81 9.13 2.32
N LYS A 50 10.41 10.03 3.12
CA LYS A 50 10.98 11.30 2.66
C LYS A 50 12.37 11.17 2.03
N ASN A 51 13.03 10.04 2.25
CA ASN A 51 14.28 9.68 1.57
C ASN A 51 14.23 8.24 1.04
N PRO A 52 13.48 7.99 -0.06
CA PRO A 52 13.40 6.66 -0.68
C PRO A 52 14.75 6.13 -1.17
N CYS A 53 15.74 7.01 -1.36
CA CYS A 53 17.09 6.65 -1.80
C CYS A 53 18.03 6.30 -0.64
N TRP A 54 17.56 6.32 0.61
CA TRP A 54 18.36 5.93 1.76
C TRP A 54 18.92 4.50 1.57
N ILE A 55 20.25 4.40 1.59
CA ILE A 55 20.97 3.18 1.18
C ILE A 55 20.71 1.99 2.10
N ASN A 56 20.52 2.24 3.40
CA ASN A 56 20.35 1.22 4.43
C ASN A 56 18.89 0.99 4.85
N ARG A 57 17.93 1.42 4.02
CA ARG A 57 16.51 1.09 4.22
C ARG A 57 16.25 -0.39 3.92
N ASP A 58 15.23 -0.94 4.55
CA ASP A 58 14.68 -2.22 4.13
C ASP A 58 14.03 -2.11 2.74
N ARG A 59 14.14 -3.18 1.94
CA ARG A 59 13.61 -3.22 0.57
C ARG A 59 12.42 -4.16 0.50
N PHE A 60 11.26 -3.59 0.23
CA PHE A 60 10.05 -4.35 -0.06
C PHE A 60 9.91 -4.57 -1.57
N VAL A 61 9.71 -5.81 -2.00
CA VAL A 61 9.45 -6.18 -3.40
C VAL A 61 8.15 -6.97 -3.48
N LEU A 62 7.17 -6.43 -4.20
CA LEU A 62 5.93 -7.15 -4.49
C LEU A 62 6.13 -8.02 -5.74
N SER A 63 6.52 -9.28 -5.56
CA SER A 63 6.72 -10.21 -6.69
C SER A 63 5.43 -10.46 -7.46
N ALA A 64 4.29 -10.53 -6.78
CA ALA A 64 2.96 -10.64 -7.39
C ALA A 64 2.48 -9.27 -7.88
N GLY A 65 3.16 -8.73 -8.91
CA GLY A 65 3.01 -7.35 -9.38
C GLY A 65 1.60 -6.97 -9.86
N HIS A 66 0.76 -7.94 -10.20
CA HIS A 66 -0.65 -7.70 -10.51
C HIS A 66 -1.43 -7.09 -9.33
N GLY A 67 -0.94 -7.25 -8.09
CA GLY A 67 -1.44 -6.61 -6.88
C GLY A 67 -0.99 -5.15 -6.69
N SER A 68 -0.67 -4.44 -7.77
CA SER A 68 -0.11 -3.08 -7.74
C SER A 68 -0.93 -2.09 -6.93
N ALA A 69 -2.27 -2.18 -6.96
CA ALA A 69 -3.16 -1.34 -6.15
C ALA A 69 -2.88 -1.44 -4.64
N LEU A 70 -2.44 -2.61 -4.14
CA LEU A 70 -2.00 -2.74 -2.76
C LEU A 70 -0.72 -1.94 -2.51
N LEU A 71 0.27 -2.07 -3.39
CA LEU A 71 1.55 -1.38 -3.25
C LEU A 71 1.36 0.14 -3.27
N TYR A 72 0.57 0.68 -4.20
CA TYR A 72 0.29 2.11 -4.26
C TYR A 72 -0.45 2.62 -3.02
N SER A 73 -1.43 1.85 -2.52
CA SER A 73 -2.09 2.15 -1.24
C SER A 73 -1.09 2.25 -0.08
N MET A 74 -0.14 1.31 0.00
CA MET A 74 0.88 1.31 1.06
C MET A 74 1.85 2.48 0.91
N LEU A 75 2.28 2.82 -0.31
CA LEU A 75 3.15 3.97 -0.55
C LEU A 75 2.48 5.29 -0.15
N TYR A 76 1.21 5.48 -0.51
CA TYR A 76 0.42 6.65 -0.11
C TYR A 76 0.30 6.75 1.41
N LEU A 77 -0.20 5.69 2.06
CA LEU A 77 -0.44 5.70 3.51
C LEU A 77 0.84 5.76 4.34
N SER A 78 1.97 5.31 3.78
CA SER A 78 3.28 5.43 4.43
C SER A 78 3.90 6.81 4.25
N GLY A 79 3.34 7.69 3.42
CA GLY A 79 3.82 9.07 3.25
C GLY A 79 4.93 9.25 2.22
N PHE A 80 4.97 8.42 1.18
CA PHE A 80 5.87 8.66 0.05
C PHE A 80 5.36 9.87 -0.76
N GLU A 81 6.16 10.93 -0.84
CA GLU A 81 5.72 12.23 -1.36
C GLU A 81 5.21 12.20 -2.81
N LYS A 82 5.76 11.30 -3.63
CA LYS A 82 5.33 11.14 -5.03
C LYS A 82 3.99 10.42 -5.17
N MET A 83 3.58 9.67 -4.15
CA MET A 83 2.31 8.95 -4.19
C MET A 83 1.25 9.82 -3.54
N THR A 84 0.55 10.61 -4.35
CA THR A 84 -0.54 11.47 -3.89
C THR A 84 -1.89 10.78 -4.08
N LEU A 85 -2.96 11.33 -3.50
CA LEU A 85 -4.31 10.81 -3.73
C LEU A 85 -4.75 10.96 -5.20
N GLU A 86 -4.21 11.95 -5.92
CA GLU A 86 -4.48 12.12 -7.36
C GLU A 86 -3.78 11.05 -8.21
N GLU A 87 -2.62 10.54 -7.78
CA GLU A 87 -1.95 9.42 -8.46
C GLU A 87 -2.66 8.08 -8.24
N LEU A 88 -3.49 7.97 -7.19
CA LEU A 88 -4.34 6.80 -6.93
C LEU A 88 -5.69 6.87 -7.66
N LYS A 89 -5.93 7.92 -8.44
CA LYS A 89 -7.22 8.23 -9.05
C LYS A 89 -7.20 7.98 -10.55
#